data_AF-A0A354WV80-F1
#
_entry.id   AF-A0A354WV80-F1
#
_cell.length_a   1.000
_cell.length_b   1.000
_cell.length_c   1.000
_cell.angle_alpha   90.00
_cell.angle_beta   90.00
_cell.angle_gamma   90.00
#
_symmetry.space_group_name_H-M   'P 1'
#
loop_
_entity.id
_entity.type
_entity.pdbx_description
1 polymer ?
#
loop_
_entity_poly.entity_id
_entity_poly.type
_entity_poly.pdbx_seq_one_letter_code
_entity_poly.pdbx_strand_id
1 'polypeptide(L)'
;MKGIYVIGLIAQLFFSGRMLVQWVLSERKKEIVSPTLYWVFSLIGSYLLCIYGWLRDDFSIILGQFISFYVYVWNLDEKGYWKCLPAAIRVTLIVTPLCAAIFALHDIKAFIGTFLQNESIPLWLVLLGSLGQVIFTLRFVYQWYYSRKKGESVLPVQFWVISLVGSLMIALYGIIRLDPILILGQSTGFIVYLRNIILGKKSKEQSM
;
A
#
# COMPACT_ATOMS: atom_id res chain seq x y z
N MET A 1 -3.31 -7.19 22.82
CA MET A 1 -2.46 -6.10 22.27
C MET A 1 -1.16 -6.60 21.62
N LYS A 2 -0.27 -7.35 22.31
CA LYS A 2 1.03 -7.78 21.73
C LYS A 2 0.91 -8.61 20.44
N GLY A 3 -0.06 -9.53 20.34
CA GLY A 3 -0.25 -10.36 19.15
C GLY A 3 -0.70 -9.59 17.90
N ILE A 4 -1.39 -8.45 18.07
CA ILE A 4 -1.86 -7.63 16.94
C ILE A 4 -0.67 -6.99 16.23
N TYR A 5 0.33 -6.51 16.98
CA TYR A 5 1.56 -5.95 16.42
C TYR A 5 2.36 -6.95 15.59
N VAL A 6 2.30 -8.26 15.89
CA VAL A 6 2.98 -9.29 15.09
C VAL A 6 2.44 -9.33 13.66
N ILE A 7 1.12 -9.24 13.49
CA ILE A 7 0.49 -9.19 12.16
C ILE A 7 0.97 -7.96 11.41
N GLY A 8 0.99 -6.80 12.08
CA GLY A 8 1.51 -5.56 11.54
C GLY A 8 2.98 -5.66 11.12
N LEU A 9 3.84 -6.25 11.96
CA LEU A 9 5.26 -6.44 11.65
C LEU A 9 5.48 -7.36 10.46
N ILE A 10 4.76 -8.48 10.38
CA ILE A 10 4.81 -9.38 9.23
C ILE A 10 4.37 -8.65 7.96
N ALA A 11 3.30 -7.86 8.03
CA ALA A 11 2.87 -7.03 6.91
C ALA A 11 3.97 -6.08 6.44
N GLN A 12 4.67 -5.43 7.38
CA GLN A 12 5.79 -4.55 7.05
C GLN A 12 7.00 -5.30 6.49
N LEU A 13 7.26 -6.54 6.90
CA LEU A 13 8.31 -7.37 6.27
C LEU A 13 8.02 -7.60 4.78
N PHE A 14 6.76 -7.88 4.41
CA PHE A 14 6.38 -7.98 3.00
C PHE A 14 6.50 -6.64 2.26
N PHE A 15 6.04 -5.53 2.89
CA PHE A 15 6.17 -4.21 2.29
C PHE A 15 7.62 -3.72 2.14
N SER A 16 8.51 -4.10 3.04
CA SER A 16 9.96 -3.84 2.92
C SER A 16 10.58 -4.77 1.89
N GLY A 17 10.21 -6.05 1.89
CA GLY A 17 10.64 -7.04 0.91
C GLY A 17 10.38 -6.59 -0.53
N ARG A 18 9.18 -6.05 -0.84
CA ARG A 18 8.88 -5.57 -2.20
C ARG A 18 9.82 -4.43 -2.61
N MET A 19 10.20 -3.57 -1.67
CA MET A 19 11.07 -2.42 -1.93
C MET A 19 12.48 -2.90 -2.21
N LEU A 20 12.99 -3.86 -1.43
CA LEU A 20 14.29 -4.47 -1.65
C LEU A 20 14.36 -5.21 -2.99
N VAL A 21 13.33 -6.01 -3.32
CA VAL A 21 13.27 -6.72 -4.61
C VAL A 21 13.28 -5.73 -5.78
N GLN A 22 12.46 -4.68 -5.72
CA GLN A 22 12.44 -3.66 -6.76
C GLN A 22 13.78 -2.91 -6.83
N TRP A 23 14.37 -2.56 -5.70
CA TRP A 23 15.68 -1.92 -5.64
C TRP A 23 16.72 -2.77 -6.36
N VAL A 24 16.97 -4.00 -5.89
CA VAL A 24 18.05 -4.86 -6.40
C VAL A 24 17.88 -5.11 -7.90
N LEU A 25 16.66 -5.36 -8.36
CA LEU A 25 16.40 -5.58 -9.78
C LEU A 25 16.55 -4.29 -10.62
N SER A 26 16.20 -3.13 -10.05
CA SER A 26 16.42 -1.85 -10.72
C SER A 26 17.89 -1.46 -10.81
N GLU A 27 18.71 -1.78 -9.80
CA GLU A 27 20.16 -1.54 -9.88
C GLU A 27 20.81 -2.39 -10.97
N ARG A 28 20.46 -3.68 -11.01
CA ARG A 28 20.98 -4.61 -12.03
C ARG A 28 20.65 -4.16 -13.46
N LYS A 29 19.48 -3.55 -13.65
CA LYS A 29 19.00 -3.08 -14.97
C LYS A 29 19.29 -1.60 -15.24
N LYS A 30 19.79 -0.84 -14.25
CA LYS A 30 19.96 0.62 -14.29
C LYS A 30 18.69 1.40 -14.64
N GLU A 31 17.53 0.79 -14.48
CA GLU A 31 16.22 1.34 -14.84
C GLU A 31 15.19 1.04 -13.75
N ILE A 32 14.15 1.87 -13.66
CA ILE A 32 13.07 1.65 -12.70
C ILE A 32 12.16 0.53 -13.23
N VAL A 33 12.20 -0.64 -12.60
CA VAL A 33 11.44 -1.82 -13.03
C VAL A 33 10.28 -2.14 -12.09
N SER A 34 9.27 -2.83 -12.63
CA SER A 34 8.08 -3.30 -11.94
C SER A 34 8.07 -4.84 -11.92
N PRO A 35 8.79 -5.50 -11.00
CA PRO A 35 8.88 -6.96 -10.98
C PRO A 35 7.59 -7.61 -10.43
N THR A 36 7.24 -8.82 -10.86
CA THR A 36 6.02 -9.52 -10.38
C THR A 36 6.03 -9.72 -8.86
N LEU A 37 7.20 -10.07 -8.30
CA LEU A 37 7.37 -10.24 -6.84
C LEU A 37 7.04 -8.98 -6.04
N TYR A 38 7.24 -7.79 -6.60
CA TYR A 38 6.84 -6.54 -5.94
C TYR A 38 5.34 -6.52 -5.67
N TRP A 39 4.53 -6.95 -6.65
CA TRP A 39 3.07 -6.95 -6.53
C TRP A 39 2.57 -8.09 -5.64
N VAL A 40 3.19 -9.26 -5.69
CA VAL A 40 2.86 -10.40 -4.79
C VAL A 40 3.08 -10.00 -3.33
N PHE A 41 4.26 -9.46 -3.01
CA PHE A 41 4.56 -9.03 -1.65
C PHE A 41 3.66 -7.85 -1.21
N SER A 42 3.35 -6.93 -2.13
CA SER A 42 2.41 -5.84 -1.86
C SER A 42 1.01 -6.36 -1.51
N LEU A 43 0.53 -7.38 -2.23
CA LEU A 43 -0.78 -7.99 -2.00
C LEU A 43 -0.86 -8.66 -0.61
N ILE A 44 0.15 -9.46 -0.27
CA ILE A 44 0.22 -10.15 1.04
C ILE A 44 0.33 -9.12 2.17
N GLY A 45 1.24 -8.15 2.04
CA GLY A 45 1.41 -7.08 3.03
C GLY A 45 0.12 -6.27 3.23
N SER A 46 -0.59 -5.95 2.16
CA SER A 46 -1.85 -5.20 2.23
C SER A 46 -2.97 -5.97 2.89
N TYR A 47 -3.11 -7.25 2.57
CA TYR A 47 -4.10 -8.12 3.20
C TYR A 47 -3.88 -8.22 4.72
N LEU A 48 -2.63 -8.46 5.14
CA LEU A 48 -2.27 -8.52 6.56
C LEU A 48 -2.43 -7.17 7.25
N LEU A 49 -2.07 -6.07 6.61
CA LEU A 49 -2.19 -4.74 7.20
C LEU A 49 -3.65 -4.28 7.27
N CYS A 50 -4.52 -4.77 6.38
CA CYS A 50 -5.97 -4.57 6.48
C CYS A 50 -6.54 -5.29 7.72
N ILE A 51 -6.15 -6.54 7.95
CA ILE A 51 -6.50 -7.28 9.19
C ILE A 51 -5.97 -6.53 10.41
N TYR A 52 -4.73 -6.04 10.37
CA TYR A 52 -4.15 -5.22 11.44
C TYR A 52 -4.99 -3.96 11.71
N GLY A 53 -5.39 -3.23 10.67
CA GLY A 53 -6.22 -2.04 10.79
C GLY A 53 -7.58 -2.34 11.42
N TRP A 54 -8.21 -3.45 11.04
CA TRP A 54 -9.46 -3.91 11.65
C TRP A 54 -9.30 -4.23 13.14
N LEU A 55 -8.24 -4.94 13.52
CA LEU A 55 -7.95 -5.28 14.93
C LEU A 55 -7.51 -4.08 15.77
N ARG A 56 -7.18 -2.95 15.14
CA ARG A 56 -6.77 -1.69 15.77
C ARG A 56 -7.88 -0.63 15.77
N ASP A 57 -9.06 -0.98 15.25
CA ASP A 57 -10.18 -0.07 15.01
C ASP A 57 -9.74 1.19 14.23
N ASP A 58 -8.81 1.01 13.30
CA ASP A 58 -8.15 2.10 12.56
C ASP A 58 -8.66 2.16 11.11
N PHE A 59 -9.65 3.03 10.90
CA PHE A 59 -10.27 3.24 9.59
C PHE A 59 -9.25 3.67 8.52
N SER A 60 -8.31 4.55 8.88
CA SER A 60 -7.35 5.10 7.92
C SER A 60 -6.50 3.99 7.32
N ILE A 61 -6.04 3.04 8.15
CA ILE A 61 -5.29 1.88 7.66
C ILE A 61 -6.14 1.03 6.72
N ILE A 62 -7.37 0.68 7.12
CA ILE A 62 -8.27 -0.16 6.32
C ILE A 62 -8.53 0.49 4.95
N LEU A 63 -8.88 1.77 4.93
CA LEU A 63 -9.20 2.51 3.70
C LEU A 63 -8.06 2.42 2.67
N GLY A 64 -6.84 2.77 3.08
CA GLY A 64 -5.68 2.78 2.19
C GLY A 64 -5.30 1.39 1.68
N GLN A 65 -5.36 0.39 2.56
CA GLN A 65 -5.02 -0.98 2.19
C GLN A 65 -6.08 -1.62 1.32
N PHE A 66 -7.36 -1.38 1.58
CA PHE A 66 -8.46 -1.88 0.76
C PHE A 66 -8.33 -1.40 -0.69
N ILE A 67 -8.07 -0.11 -0.92
CA ILE A 67 -7.91 0.40 -2.30
C ILE A 67 -6.62 -0.16 -2.93
N SER A 68 -5.50 -0.14 -2.18
CA SER A 68 -4.22 -0.64 -2.68
C SER A 68 -4.26 -2.12 -3.06
N PHE A 69 -5.01 -2.92 -2.30
CA PHE A 69 -5.20 -4.36 -2.53
C PHE A 69 -5.70 -4.66 -3.96
N TYR A 70 -6.74 -3.97 -4.42
CA TYR A 70 -7.28 -4.18 -5.77
C TYR A 70 -6.32 -3.73 -6.87
N VAL A 71 -5.53 -2.69 -6.62
CA VAL A 71 -4.47 -2.29 -7.54
C VAL A 71 -3.40 -3.38 -7.68
N TYR A 72 -3.07 -4.05 -6.58
CA TYR A 72 -2.09 -5.14 -6.58
C TYR A 72 -2.62 -6.36 -7.34
N VAL A 73 -3.89 -6.72 -7.15
CA VAL A 73 -4.57 -7.76 -7.93
C VAL A 73 -4.55 -7.41 -9.43
N TRP A 74 -4.93 -6.18 -9.78
CA TRP A 74 -4.95 -5.73 -11.18
C TRP A 74 -3.56 -5.82 -11.83
N ASN A 75 -2.50 -5.36 -11.16
CA ASN A 75 -1.13 -5.45 -11.71
C ASN A 75 -0.62 -6.89 -11.84
N LEU A 76 -1.08 -7.82 -10.99
CA LEU A 76 -0.75 -9.24 -11.13
C LEU A 76 -1.49 -9.88 -12.31
N ASP A 77 -2.73 -9.46 -12.56
CA ASP A 77 -3.52 -9.92 -13.71
C ASP A 77 -2.94 -9.40 -15.04
N GLU A 78 -2.56 -8.11 -15.08
CA GLU A 78 -1.89 -7.50 -16.24
C GLU A 78 -0.57 -8.20 -16.58
N LYS A 79 0.16 -8.69 -15.57
CA LYS A 79 1.39 -9.48 -15.74
C LYS A 79 1.14 -10.96 -16.03
N GLY A 80 -0.11 -11.38 -16.17
CA GLY A 80 -0.51 -12.77 -16.42
C GLY A 80 -0.29 -13.73 -15.24
N TYR A 81 0.11 -13.23 -14.06
CA TYR A 81 0.44 -14.07 -12.91
C TYR A 81 -0.76 -14.37 -12.01
N TRP A 82 -1.83 -13.58 -12.09
CA TRP A 82 -3.05 -13.80 -11.30
C TRP A 82 -3.61 -15.20 -11.49
N LYS A 83 -3.71 -15.67 -12.75
CA LYS A 83 -4.24 -17.01 -13.08
C LYS A 83 -3.33 -18.16 -12.65
N CYS A 84 -2.05 -17.89 -12.40
CA CYS A 84 -1.10 -18.87 -11.88
C CYS A 84 -1.31 -19.17 -10.38
N LEU A 85 -2.02 -18.30 -9.66
CA LEU A 85 -2.34 -18.54 -8.25
C LEU A 85 -3.37 -19.67 -8.11
N PRO A 86 -3.19 -20.57 -7.13
CA PRO A 86 -4.18 -21.59 -6.78
C PRO A 86 -5.58 -20.99 -6.63
N ALA A 87 -6.60 -21.71 -7.09
CA ALA A 87 -7.99 -21.23 -7.06
C ALA A 87 -8.44 -20.87 -5.63
N ALA A 88 -8.06 -21.69 -4.64
CA ALA A 88 -8.36 -21.42 -3.23
C ALA A 88 -7.82 -20.06 -2.74
N ILE A 89 -6.59 -19.70 -3.15
CA ILE A 89 -5.97 -18.41 -2.78
C ILE A 89 -6.73 -17.26 -3.45
N ARG A 90 -7.04 -17.38 -4.74
CA ARG A 90 -7.80 -16.35 -5.47
C ARG A 90 -9.18 -16.12 -4.88
N VAL A 91 -9.91 -17.20 -4.58
CA VAL A 91 -11.23 -17.13 -3.95
C VAL A 91 -11.14 -16.44 -2.59
N THR A 92 -10.17 -16.83 -1.75
CA THR A 92 -9.97 -16.20 -0.43
C THR A 92 -9.70 -14.70 -0.55
N LEU A 93 -8.83 -14.31 -1.48
CA LEU A 93 -8.47 -12.91 -1.74
C LEU A 93 -9.65 -12.08 -2.26
N ILE A 94 -10.56 -12.66 -3.03
CA ILE A 94 -11.75 -11.95 -3.53
C ILE A 94 -12.85 -11.92 -2.47
N VAL A 95 -13.12 -13.05 -1.82
CA VAL A 95 -14.27 -13.21 -0.91
C VAL A 95 -14.05 -12.44 0.40
N THR A 96 -12.84 -12.47 0.97
CA THR A 96 -12.62 -11.86 2.30
C THR A 96 -12.94 -10.35 2.31
N PRO A 97 -12.41 -9.53 1.39
CA PRO A 97 -12.73 -8.11 1.37
C PRO A 97 -14.21 -7.83 1.09
N LEU A 98 -14.87 -8.66 0.28
CA LEU A 98 -16.32 -8.55 0.02
C LEU A 98 -17.14 -8.86 1.27
N CYS A 99 -16.82 -9.95 1.98
CA CYS A 99 -17.46 -10.29 3.25
C CYS A 99 -17.25 -9.19 4.30
N ALA A 100 -16.04 -8.65 4.41
CA ALA A 100 -15.74 -7.54 5.32
C ALA A 100 -16.55 -6.28 4.97
N ALA A 101 -16.68 -5.95 3.69
CA ALA A 101 -17.50 -4.83 3.23
C ALA A 101 -19.00 -5.05 3.51
N ILE A 102 -19.52 -6.25 3.24
CA ILE A 102 -20.93 -6.60 3.53
C ILE A 102 -21.18 -6.51 5.04
N PHE A 103 -20.28 -7.03 5.87
CA PHE A 103 -20.37 -6.94 7.33
C PHE A 103 -20.40 -5.48 7.80
N ALA A 104 -19.52 -4.62 7.28
CA ALA A 104 -19.49 -3.20 7.59
C ALA A 104 -20.77 -2.45 7.15
N LEU A 105 -21.36 -2.84 6.00
CA LEU A 105 -22.58 -2.24 5.48
C LEU A 105 -23.84 -2.71 6.20
N HIS A 106 -23.85 -3.95 6.72
CA HIS A 106 -24.99 -4.51 7.44
C HIS A 106 -25.27 -3.75 8.73
N ASP A 107 -24.22 -3.32 9.44
CA ASP A 107 -24.33 -2.45 10.62
C ASP A 107 -23.47 -1.20 10.48
N ILE A 108 -23.90 -0.32 9.57
CA ILE A 108 -23.19 0.93 9.28
C ILE A 108 -23.11 1.84 10.51
N LYS A 109 -24.06 1.77 11.44
CA LYS A 109 -24.06 2.58 12.66
C LYS A 109 -22.97 2.11 13.61
N ALA A 110 -22.89 0.79 13.85
CA ALA A 110 -21.80 0.24 14.65
C ALA A 110 -20.44 0.49 13.98
N PHE A 111 -20.34 0.34 12.66
CA PHE A 111 -19.12 0.65 11.92
C PHE A 111 -18.67 2.10 12.12
N ILE A 112 -19.57 3.07 11.95
CA ILE A 112 -19.25 4.49 12.18
C ILE A 112 -18.83 4.72 13.64
N GLY A 113 -19.54 4.12 14.60
CA GLY A 113 -19.21 4.21 16.03
C GLY A 113 -17.80 3.71 16.35
N THR A 114 -17.45 2.51 15.87
CA THR A 114 -16.16 1.87 16.14
C THR A 114 -14.99 2.51 15.40
N PHE A 115 -15.17 2.90 14.14
CA PHE A 115 -14.07 3.28 13.24
C PHE A 115 -13.93 4.79 13.00
N LEU A 116 -15.01 5.57 13.11
CA LEU A 116 -14.98 7.03 12.87
C LEU A 116 -15.21 7.86 14.15
N GLN A 117 -16.00 7.34 15.09
CA GLN A 117 -16.31 8.00 16.37
C GLN A 117 -15.63 7.31 17.56
N ASN A 118 -14.39 6.85 17.33
CA ASN A 118 -13.63 6.12 18.33
C ASN A 118 -13.06 7.09 19.39
N GLU A 119 -13.28 6.84 20.69
CA GLU A 119 -12.69 7.66 21.76
C GLU A 119 -11.15 7.66 21.74
N SER A 120 -10.55 6.57 21.24
CA SER A 120 -9.09 6.44 21.14
C SER A 120 -8.48 7.11 19.90
N ILE A 121 -9.30 7.45 18.90
CA ILE A 121 -8.86 8.13 17.66
C ILE A 121 -9.81 9.29 17.37
N PRO A 122 -9.44 10.54 17.71
CA PRO A 122 -10.30 11.67 17.43
C PRO A 122 -10.51 11.81 15.91
N LEU A 123 -11.71 12.23 15.51
CA LEU A 123 -12.12 12.29 14.09
C LEU A 123 -11.12 13.04 13.20
N TRP A 124 -10.55 14.15 13.67
CA TRP A 124 -9.56 14.93 12.91
C TRP A 124 -8.32 14.09 12.55
N LEU A 125 -7.91 13.17 13.43
CA LEU A 125 -6.77 12.30 13.22
C LEU A 125 -7.09 11.20 12.22
N VAL A 126 -8.31 10.64 12.29
CA VAL A 126 -8.83 9.72 11.26
C VAL A 126 -8.87 10.41 9.89
N LEU A 127 -9.31 11.66 9.82
CA LEU A 127 -9.31 12.44 8.56
C LEU A 127 -7.89 12.68 8.04
N LEU A 128 -6.93 13.02 8.92
CA LEU A 128 -5.52 13.18 8.56
C LEU A 128 -4.93 11.88 7.99
N GLY A 129 -5.12 10.76 8.69
CA GLY A 129 -4.65 9.45 8.26
C GLY A 129 -5.28 9.04 6.92
N SER A 130 -6.58 9.23 6.78
CA SER A 130 -7.33 8.91 5.56
C SER A 130 -6.87 9.76 4.38
N LEU A 131 -6.65 11.06 4.59
CA LEU A 131 -6.11 11.95 3.56
C LEU A 131 -4.71 11.52 3.11
N GLY A 132 -3.84 11.17 4.06
CA GLY A 132 -2.52 10.61 3.75
C GLY A 132 -2.61 9.34 2.90
N GLN A 133 -3.55 8.45 3.20
CA GLN A 133 -3.79 7.22 2.45
C GLN A 133 -4.37 7.48 1.06
N VAL A 134 -5.28 8.44 0.92
CA VAL A 134 -5.82 8.88 -0.38
C VAL A 134 -4.68 9.42 -1.25
N ILE A 135 -3.87 10.35 -0.73
CA ILE A 135 -2.72 10.91 -1.46
C ILE A 135 -1.74 9.81 -1.84
N PHE A 136 -1.42 8.92 -0.91
CA PHE A 136 -0.53 7.79 -1.18
C PHE A 136 -1.09 6.87 -2.27
N THR A 137 -2.41 6.70 -2.34
CA THR A 137 -3.09 5.87 -3.34
C THR A 137 -3.13 6.53 -4.73
N LEU A 138 -3.14 7.86 -4.83
CA LEU A 138 -3.10 8.58 -6.11
C LEU A 138 -1.90 8.19 -6.98
N ARG A 139 -0.80 7.70 -6.37
CA ARG A 139 0.34 7.16 -7.12
C ARG A 139 -0.07 6.07 -8.11
N PHE A 140 -1.05 5.25 -7.73
CA PHE A 140 -1.53 4.14 -8.53
C PHE A 140 -2.42 4.62 -9.68
N VAL A 141 -3.23 5.66 -9.45
CA VAL A 141 -3.99 6.31 -10.51
C VAL A 141 -3.03 6.89 -11.57
N TYR A 142 -1.97 7.56 -11.12
CA TYR A 142 -0.93 8.08 -12.01
C TYR A 142 -0.20 6.96 -12.75
N GLN A 143 0.18 5.89 -12.03
CA GLN A 143 0.83 4.72 -12.63
C GLN A 143 -0.06 4.04 -13.66
N TRP A 144 -1.33 3.83 -13.36
CA TRP A 144 -2.30 3.22 -14.26
C TRP A 144 -2.43 4.01 -15.55
N TYR A 145 -2.64 5.33 -15.46
CA TYR A 145 -2.69 6.22 -16.61
C TYR A 145 -1.43 6.11 -17.48
N TYR A 146 -0.26 6.17 -16.85
CA TYR A 146 1.02 6.10 -17.57
C TYR A 146 1.31 4.71 -18.17
N SER A 147 0.93 3.64 -17.45
CA SER A 147 1.09 2.25 -17.90
C SER A 147 0.17 1.93 -19.06
N ARG A 148 -1.09 2.41 -19.03
CA ARG A 148 -2.03 2.28 -20.15
C ARG A 148 -1.50 2.93 -21.43
N LYS A 149 -0.88 4.10 -21.33
CA LYS A 149 -0.27 4.79 -22.47
C LYS A 149 0.91 4.01 -23.07
N LYS A 150 1.62 3.21 -22.26
CA LYS A 150 2.79 2.43 -22.69
C LYS A 150 2.50 0.95 -22.99
N GLY A 151 1.32 0.44 -22.63
CA GLY A 151 0.97 -0.97 -22.77
C GLY A 151 1.70 -1.91 -21.80
N GLU A 152 2.35 -1.38 -20.77
CA GLU A 152 3.15 -2.17 -19.82
C GLU A 152 3.01 -1.61 -18.40
N SER A 153 3.03 -2.49 -17.38
CA SER A 153 3.05 -2.09 -15.96
C SER A 153 4.41 -1.49 -15.59
N VAL A 154 4.49 -0.16 -15.58
CA VAL A 154 5.70 0.62 -15.29
C VAL A 154 5.52 1.52 -14.06
N LEU A 155 6.62 1.88 -13.38
CA LEU A 155 6.58 2.76 -12.20
C LEU A 155 7.24 4.12 -12.53
N PRO A 156 6.48 5.12 -12.99
CA PRO A 156 7.05 6.40 -13.41
C PRO A 156 7.63 7.19 -12.23
N VAL A 157 8.53 8.15 -12.48
CA VAL A 157 9.16 8.97 -11.43
C VAL A 157 8.12 9.61 -10.49
N GLN A 158 6.97 10.02 -11.04
CA GLN A 158 5.92 10.71 -10.30
C GLN A 158 5.15 9.79 -9.36
N PHE A 159 5.13 8.48 -9.62
CA PHE A 159 4.67 7.47 -8.65
C PHE A 159 5.46 7.57 -7.33
N TRP A 160 6.79 7.76 -7.43
CA TRP A 160 7.68 7.85 -6.28
C TRP A 160 7.57 9.19 -5.55
N VAL A 161 7.38 10.29 -6.29
CA VAL A 161 7.13 11.61 -5.69
C VAL A 161 5.83 11.61 -4.87
N ILE A 162 4.73 11.09 -5.44
CA ILE A 162 3.45 10.98 -4.74
C ILE A 162 3.59 10.03 -3.53
N SER A 163 4.32 8.92 -3.68
CA SER A 163 4.62 7.99 -2.58
C SER A 163 5.34 8.67 -1.43
N LEU A 164 6.30 9.55 -1.72
CA LEU A 164 7.06 10.29 -0.72
C LEU A 164 6.13 11.20 0.10
N VAL A 165 5.31 12.02 -0.57
CA VAL A 165 4.36 12.93 0.10
C VAL A 165 3.35 12.16 0.95
N GLY A 166 2.72 11.13 0.36
CA GLY A 166 1.76 10.29 1.11
C GLY A 166 2.40 9.57 2.30
N SER A 167 3.64 9.07 2.14
CA SER A 167 4.36 8.39 3.22
C SER A 167 4.69 9.31 4.41
N LEU A 168 5.00 10.58 4.14
CA LEU A 168 5.25 11.57 5.19
C LEU A 168 3.97 11.84 6.00
N MET A 169 2.82 11.94 5.32
CA MET A 169 1.54 12.12 6.01
C MET A 169 1.14 10.88 6.83
N ILE A 170 1.33 9.68 6.29
CA ILE A 170 1.06 8.43 7.02
C ILE A 170 2.04 8.25 8.19
N ALA A 171 3.30 8.65 8.03
CA ALA A 171 4.28 8.63 9.10
C ALA A 171 3.92 9.62 10.21
N LEU A 172 3.51 10.85 9.87
CA LEU A 172 3.02 11.83 10.82
C LEU A 172 1.79 11.30 11.59
N TYR A 173 0.83 10.71 10.87
CA TYR A 173 -0.31 10.03 11.47
C TYR A 173 0.14 8.92 12.45
N GLY A 174 1.07 8.05 12.03
CA GLY A 174 1.61 6.98 12.86
C GLY A 174 2.34 7.48 14.12
N ILE A 175 3.08 8.59 14.02
CA ILE A 175 3.75 9.23 15.16
C ILE A 175 2.73 9.73 16.17
N ILE A 176 1.70 10.46 15.72
CA ILE A 176 0.65 10.98 16.61
C ILE A 176 -0.16 9.84 17.24
N ARG A 177 -0.39 8.76 16.50
CA ARG A 177 -1.05 7.53 16.99
C ARG A 177 -0.18 6.66 17.89
N LEU A 178 1.13 6.96 18.00
CA LEU A 178 2.13 6.09 18.62
C LEU A 178 2.06 4.66 18.05
N ASP A 179 1.84 4.55 16.73
CA ASP A 179 1.76 3.27 16.03
C ASP A 179 3.12 2.93 15.38
N PRO A 180 3.95 2.08 16.02
CA PRO A 180 5.26 1.74 15.50
C PRO A 180 5.21 1.01 14.16
N ILE A 181 4.11 0.32 13.84
CA ILE A 181 3.98 -0.44 12.59
C ILE A 181 3.92 0.51 11.39
N LEU A 182 3.15 1.58 11.51
CA LEU A 182 3.07 2.59 10.45
C LEU A 182 4.39 3.33 10.30
N ILE A 183 5.03 3.71 11.40
CA ILE A 183 6.31 4.43 11.39
C ILE A 183 7.41 3.58 10.72
N LEU A 184 7.54 2.31 11.12
CA LEU A 184 8.52 1.37 10.54
C LEU A 184 8.26 1.09 9.05
N GLY A 185 6.99 1.00 8.66
CA GLY A 185 6.62 0.81 7.26
C GLY A 185 7.05 1.99 6.38
N GLN A 186 6.79 3.22 6.83
CA GLN A 186 7.11 4.41 6.04
C GLN A 186 8.61 4.73 6.02
N SER A 187 9.36 4.43 7.08
CA SER A 187 10.81 4.68 7.11
C SER A 187 11.57 3.91 6.03
N THR A 188 11.23 2.64 5.83
CA THR A 188 11.85 1.81 4.77
C THR A 188 11.48 2.32 3.38
N GLY A 189 10.22 2.73 3.19
CA GLY A 189 9.75 3.30 1.92
C GLY A 189 10.47 4.60 1.54
N PHE A 190 10.69 5.49 2.51
CA PHE A 190 11.27 6.82 2.30
C PHE A 190 12.61 6.78 1.54
N ILE A 191 13.51 5.90 1.97
CA ILE A 191 14.84 5.74 1.35
C ILE A 191 14.71 5.30 -0.11
N VAL A 192 13.86 4.31 -0.38
CA VAL A 192 13.65 3.76 -1.72
C VAL A 192 12.98 4.79 -2.64
N TYR A 193 12.02 5.56 -2.13
CA TYR A 193 11.32 6.60 -2.90
C TYR A 193 12.29 7.69 -3.35
N LEU A 194 13.11 8.22 -2.43
CA LEU A 194 14.13 9.22 -2.76
C LEU A 194 15.13 8.70 -3.80
N ARG A 195 15.65 7.48 -3.62
CA ARG A 195 16.58 6.87 -4.56
C ARG A 195 15.99 6.71 -5.95
N ASN A 196 14.74 6.24 -6.06
CA ASN A 196 14.07 6.09 -7.36
C ASN A 196 13.78 7.44 -8.03
N ILE A 197 13.51 8.50 -7.27
CA ILE A 197 13.38 9.87 -7.81
C ILE A 197 14.72 10.33 -8.40
N ILE A 198 15.83 10.12 -7.69
CA ILE A 198 17.18 10.50 -8.15
C ILE A 198 17.56 9.71 -9.40
N LEU A 199 17.37 8.38 -9.40
CA LEU A 199 17.65 7.54 -10.56
C LEU A 199 16.83 7.99 -11.78
N GLY A 200 15.53 8.25 -11.57
CA GLY A 200 14.62 8.68 -12.63
C GLY A 200 15.01 10.02 -13.26
N LYS A 201 15.55 10.96 -12.49
CA LYS A 201 16.06 12.24 -13.01
C LYS A 201 17.32 12.03 -13.86
N LYS A 202 18.28 11.25 -13.37
CA LYS A 202 19.53 10.95 -14.10
C LYS A 202 19.29 10.26 -15.45
N SER A 203 18.36 9.30 -15.48
CA SER A 203 18.00 8.59 -16.72
C SER A 203 17.39 9.53 -17.77
N LYS A 204 16.59 10.52 -17.34
CA LYS A 204 16.00 11.51 -18.24
C LYS A 204 17.05 12.46 -18.82
N GLU A 205 18.02 12.90 -18.01
CA GLU A 205 19.14 13.74 -18.43
C GLU A 205 20.07 13.05 -19.44
N GLN A 206 20.23 11.73 -19.36
CA GLN A 206 21.04 10.96 -20.32
C GLN A 206 20.33 10.68 -21.65
N SER A 207 19.00 10.82 -21.70
CA SER A 207 18.17 10.58 -22.90
C SER A 207 17.86 11.85 -23.69
N MET A 208 18.33 13.01 -23.22
CA MET A 208 18.08 14.34 -23.80
C MET A 208 19.39 14.90 -24.36
#